data_AF-A0A383ELQ9-F1
#
_entry.id   AF-A0A383ELQ9-F1
#
_cell.length_a   1.000
_cell.length_b   1.000
_cell.length_c   1.000
_cell.angle_alpha   90.00
_cell.angle_beta   90.00
_cell.angle_gamma   90.00
#
_symmetry.space_group_name_H-M   'P 1'
#
loop_
_entity.id
_entity.type
_entity.pdbx_description
1 polymer ?
#
loop_
_entity_poly.entity_id
_entity_poly.type
_entity_poly.pdbx_seq_one_letter_code
_entity_poly.pdbx_strand_id
1 'polypeptide(L)'
;RPHYPKFEVTEEVIKRDPHLTEHLGQEFTVLAWLWARTFPTSNPAYGGAKVPTIRSQCLSKKKGYCADIEVDGESFEFRVIGPDATPCSSDDDGNDGTMTRTGTRCLLSGVPLPFSYLREQAVSGRMGKKMMAIVLEGKRGRIFASPTHEHIESSRVEGEIKKPTTSLPDSALGFSVQGYGLEQHCDLFEPRQLKGISTLYSKLDDVKKEIVREMTEERGWPMGDEYSEG
;
A
#
# COMPACT_ATOMS: atom_id res chain seq x y z
N ARG A 1 -4.42 19.81 -6.10
CA ARG A 1 -3.01 19.38 -6.11
C ARG A 1 -2.96 17.89 -6.44
N PRO A 2 -1.97 17.41 -7.21
CA PRO A 2 -1.79 15.97 -7.41
C PRO A 2 -1.67 15.28 -6.04
N HIS A 3 -2.32 14.13 -5.89
CA HIS A 3 -2.43 13.40 -4.62
C HIS A 3 -1.12 12.70 -4.20
N TYR A 4 -0.15 12.65 -5.11
CA TYR A 4 1.22 12.20 -4.85
C TYR A 4 2.19 13.31 -5.25
N PRO A 5 3.28 13.54 -4.49
CA PRO A 5 4.37 14.38 -4.98
C PRO A 5 4.93 13.76 -6.28
N LYS A 6 5.48 14.61 -7.14
CA LYS A 6 6.21 14.15 -8.33
C LYS A 6 7.46 13.40 -7.87
N PHE A 7 7.94 12.51 -8.72
CA PHE A 7 9.19 11.79 -8.49
C PHE A 7 10.23 12.31 -9.47
N GLU A 8 11.23 13.02 -8.99
CA GLU A 8 12.37 13.47 -9.80
C GLU A 8 13.50 12.44 -9.74
N VAL A 9 14.10 12.13 -10.88
CA VAL A 9 15.29 11.26 -10.94
C VAL A 9 16.54 12.10 -10.78
N THR A 10 17.09 12.13 -9.57
CA THR A 10 18.35 12.81 -9.24
C THR A 10 19.56 11.87 -9.31
N GLU A 11 20.77 12.39 -9.14
CA GLU A 11 21.98 11.57 -9.03
C GLU A 11 21.94 10.62 -7.82
N GLU A 12 21.38 11.05 -6.69
CA GLU A 12 21.18 10.21 -5.51
C GLU A 12 20.20 9.07 -5.79
N VAL A 13 19.13 9.35 -6.54
CA VAL A 13 18.20 8.31 -6.99
C VAL A 13 18.92 7.29 -7.85
N ILE A 14 19.76 7.71 -8.80
CA ILE A 14 20.51 6.78 -9.67
C ILE A 14 21.49 5.93 -8.87
N LYS A 15 22.18 6.49 -7.87
CA LYS A 15 23.09 5.71 -7.00
C LYS A 15 22.37 4.55 -6.31
N ARG A 16 21.10 4.75 -5.95
CA ARG A 16 20.26 3.73 -5.31
C ARG A 16 19.55 2.83 -6.31
N ASP A 17 19.07 3.41 -7.41
CA ASP A 17 18.24 2.82 -8.47
C ASP A 17 18.95 2.97 -9.84
N PRO A 18 20.05 2.23 -10.11
CA PRO A 18 20.86 2.44 -11.32
C PRO A 18 20.10 2.25 -12.64
N HIS A 19 19.01 1.49 -12.63
CA HIS A 19 18.14 1.29 -13.80
C HIS A 19 17.38 2.54 -14.23
N LEU A 20 17.40 3.61 -13.43
CA LEU A 20 16.82 4.90 -13.78
C LEU A 20 17.83 5.86 -14.43
N THR A 21 19.05 5.43 -14.75
CA THR A 21 20.11 6.30 -15.29
C THR A 21 19.67 7.07 -16.54
N GLU A 22 18.96 6.44 -17.47
CA GLU A 22 18.45 7.09 -18.70
C GLU A 22 17.38 8.16 -18.44
N HIS A 23 16.91 8.27 -17.20
CA HIS A 23 15.87 9.18 -16.78
C HIS A 23 16.38 10.35 -15.93
N LEU A 24 17.70 10.54 -15.79
CA LEU A 24 18.28 11.67 -15.04
C LEU A 24 17.64 13.01 -15.42
N GLY A 25 17.18 13.76 -14.42
CA GLY A 25 16.51 15.06 -14.56
C GLY A 25 15.07 15.00 -15.06
N GLN A 26 14.49 13.80 -15.28
CA GLN A 26 13.08 13.66 -15.62
C GLN A 26 12.22 13.60 -14.35
N GLU A 27 11.05 14.21 -14.42
CA GLU A 27 10.01 14.09 -13.41
C GLU A 27 8.90 13.12 -13.86
N PHE A 28 8.48 12.27 -12.94
CA PHE A 28 7.44 11.28 -13.16
C PHE A 28 6.20 11.55 -12.32
N THR A 29 5.03 11.24 -12.89
CA THR A 29 3.80 11.10 -12.11
C THR A 29 3.87 9.80 -11.31
N VAL A 30 3.66 9.90 -10.00
CA VAL A 30 3.49 8.72 -9.15
C VAL A 30 2.05 8.21 -9.24
N LEU A 31 1.91 6.93 -9.54
CA LEU A 31 0.62 6.25 -9.67
C LEU A 31 0.19 5.60 -8.35
N ALA A 32 1.13 4.97 -7.65
CA ALA A 32 0.85 4.25 -6.41
C ALA A 32 2.13 4.02 -5.59
N TRP A 33 1.94 3.72 -4.30
CA TRP A 33 2.96 3.13 -3.44
C TRP A 33 2.55 1.69 -3.11
N LEU A 34 3.50 0.77 -3.19
CA LEU A 34 3.33 -0.60 -2.72
C LEU A 34 3.84 -0.72 -1.29
N TRP A 35 3.12 -1.46 -0.45
CA TRP A 35 3.41 -1.59 0.97
C TRP A 35 3.48 -3.05 1.38
N ALA A 36 4.44 -3.39 2.22
CA ALA A 36 4.52 -4.66 2.91
C ALA A 36 3.98 -4.50 4.34
N ARG A 37 3.15 -5.45 4.81
CA ARG A 37 2.87 -5.56 6.25
C ARG A 37 4.12 -6.06 6.96
N THR A 38 4.34 -5.59 8.18
CA THR A 38 5.52 -5.97 8.98
C THR A 38 5.13 -6.47 10.35
N PHE A 39 5.84 -7.46 10.86
CA PHE A 39 5.55 -8.09 12.14
C PHE A 39 6.83 -8.24 12.97
N PRO A 40 6.76 -8.09 14.30
CA PRO A 40 7.92 -8.30 15.15
C PRO A 40 8.39 -9.76 15.06
N THR A 41 9.70 -9.95 14.97
CA THR A 41 10.33 -11.26 15.12
C THR A 41 10.01 -11.89 16.47
N SER A 42 9.84 -13.22 16.50
CA SER A 42 9.66 -13.98 17.74
C SER A 42 11.00 -14.28 18.44
N ASN A 43 12.13 -14.04 17.77
CA ASN A 43 13.45 -14.29 18.34
C ASN A 43 13.88 -13.10 19.24
N PRO A 44 14.03 -13.30 20.57
CA PRO A 44 14.38 -12.22 21.49
C PRO A 44 15.73 -11.54 21.21
N ALA A 45 16.65 -12.21 20.51
CA ALA A 45 17.97 -11.68 20.17
C ALA A 45 17.93 -10.42 19.30
N TYR A 46 16.78 -10.16 18.64
CA TYR A 46 16.60 -9.03 17.72
C TYR A 46 15.61 -7.99 18.27
N GLY A 47 15.37 -7.97 19.59
CA GLY A 47 14.64 -6.88 20.25
C GLY A 47 13.20 -6.62 19.78
N GLY A 48 12.56 -7.59 19.11
CA GLY A 48 11.24 -7.38 18.49
C GLY A 48 11.27 -6.59 17.18
N ALA A 49 12.43 -6.47 16.53
CA ALA A 49 12.58 -5.90 15.20
C ALA A 49 11.54 -6.46 14.22
N LYS A 50 10.99 -5.58 13.38
CA LYS A 50 9.93 -5.96 12.45
C LYS A 50 10.52 -6.51 11.16
N VAL A 51 9.91 -7.56 10.65
CA VAL A 51 10.25 -8.18 9.36
C VAL A 51 9.07 -8.11 8.39
N PRO A 52 9.31 -8.01 7.08
CA PRO A 52 8.23 -7.92 6.10
C PRO A 52 7.53 -9.26 5.92
N THR A 53 6.23 -9.21 5.69
CA THR A 53 5.38 -10.33 5.28
C THR A 53 4.88 -10.06 3.88
N ILE A 54 5.54 -10.65 2.89
CA ILE A 54 5.20 -10.48 1.47
C ILE A 54 5.11 -11.84 0.78
N ARG A 55 4.17 -11.97 -0.15
CA ARG A 55 4.05 -13.16 -1.00
C ARG A 55 5.06 -13.14 -2.14
N SER A 56 5.42 -11.95 -2.62
CA SER A 56 6.36 -11.86 -3.72
C SER A 56 7.20 -10.59 -3.67
N GLN A 57 8.49 -10.75 -3.96
CA GLN A 57 9.42 -9.68 -4.29
C GLN A 57 9.26 -9.21 -5.75
N CYS A 58 8.63 -10.02 -6.62
CA CYS A 58 8.43 -9.65 -8.02
C CYS A 58 7.40 -8.51 -8.18
N LEU A 59 7.86 -7.39 -8.72
CA LEU A 59 7.03 -6.23 -9.03
C LEU A 59 6.41 -6.33 -10.44
N SER A 60 7.18 -6.87 -11.40
CA SER A 60 6.71 -7.07 -12.77
C SER A 60 7.52 -8.13 -13.48
N LYS A 61 6.97 -9.34 -13.61
CA LYS A 61 7.60 -10.46 -14.32
C LYS A 61 7.96 -10.11 -15.77
N LYS A 62 7.02 -9.51 -16.50
CA LYS A 62 7.19 -9.17 -17.93
C LYS A 62 8.29 -8.13 -18.17
N LYS A 63 8.52 -7.25 -17.20
CA LYS A 63 9.50 -6.17 -17.29
C LYS A 63 10.74 -6.42 -16.44
N GLY A 64 10.83 -7.57 -15.77
CA GLY A 64 11.97 -7.95 -14.92
C GLY A 64 12.19 -7.06 -13.69
N TYR A 65 11.15 -6.47 -13.10
CA TYR A 65 11.33 -5.66 -11.87
C TYR A 65 11.10 -6.47 -10.60
N CYS A 66 11.96 -6.23 -9.61
CA CYS A 66 11.99 -6.91 -8.32
C CYS A 66 12.20 -5.92 -7.17
N ALA A 67 11.65 -6.20 -6.00
CA ALA A 67 11.90 -5.49 -4.75
C ALA A 67 12.78 -6.37 -3.86
N ASP A 68 14.09 -6.15 -3.94
CA ASP A 68 15.07 -6.81 -3.09
C ASP A 68 14.99 -6.29 -1.65
N ILE A 69 15.40 -7.14 -0.71
CA ILE A 69 15.33 -6.86 0.72
C ILE A 69 16.74 -6.83 1.28
N GLU A 70 17.28 -5.64 1.47
CA GLU A 70 18.59 -5.43 2.06
C GLU A 70 18.46 -5.42 3.58
N VAL A 71 19.10 -6.38 4.25
CA VAL A 71 19.09 -6.48 5.71
C VAL A 71 20.38 -5.88 6.26
N ASP A 72 20.26 -4.94 7.20
CA ASP A 72 21.37 -4.34 7.93
C ASP A 72 21.11 -4.43 9.44
N GLY A 73 21.79 -5.37 10.10
CA GLY A 73 21.60 -5.69 11.51
C GLY A 73 20.16 -6.11 11.83
N GLU A 74 19.46 -5.29 12.60
CA GLU A 74 18.04 -5.49 12.99
C GLU A 74 17.06 -4.73 12.08
N SER A 75 17.56 -4.06 11.05
CA SER A 75 16.77 -3.27 10.12
C SER A 75 16.79 -3.91 8.73
N PHE A 76 15.82 -3.51 7.91
CA PHE A 76 15.81 -3.90 6.50
C PHE A 76 15.27 -2.75 5.66
N GLU A 77 15.73 -2.61 4.43
CA GLU A 77 15.19 -1.69 3.44
C GLU A 77 14.79 -2.44 2.17
N PHE A 78 13.82 -1.89 1.44
CA PHE A 78 13.47 -2.39 0.12
C PHE A 78 14.24 -1.62 -0.94
N ARG A 79 14.85 -2.34 -1.88
CA ARG A 79 15.49 -1.78 -3.06
C ARG A 79 14.85 -2.34 -4.32
N VAL A 80 14.41 -1.46 -5.21
CA VAL A 80 13.94 -1.85 -6.53
C VAL A 80 15.13 -2.14 -7.42
N ILE A 81 15.18 -3.35 -7.95
CA ILE A 81 16.12 -3.75 -8.97
C ILE A 81 15.40 -3.72 -10.33
N GLY A 82 16.07 -3.09 -11.30
CA GLY A 82 15.56 -2.82 -12.63
C GLY A 82 15.39 -4.04 -13.54
N PRO A 83 15.09 -3.79 -14.83
CA PRO A 83 14.43 -4.73 -15.73
C PRO A 83 15.22 -5.99 -16.12
N ASP A 84 16.49 -6.08 -15.73
CA ASP A 84 17.35 -7.26 -15.92
C ASP A 84 17.63 -8.00 -14.61
N ALA A 85 16.90 -7.69 -13.53
CA ALA A 85 16.95 -8.48 -12.31
C ALA A 85 16.70 -9.95 -12.69
N THR A 86 17.58 -10.85 -12.25
CA THR A 86 17.32 -12.29 -12.33
C THR A 86 15.88 -12.52 -11.88
N PRO A 87 15.06 -13.27 -12.64
CA PRO A 87 13.65 -13.43 -12.32
C PRO A 87 13.54 -13.78 -10.85
N CYS A 88 12.94 -12.87 -10.06
CA CYS A 88 12.55 -13.14 -8.69
C CYS A 88 11.96 -14.57 -8.68
N SER A 89 12.52 -15.43 -7.83
CA SER A 89 12.61 -16.87 -8.08
C SER A 89 11.34 -17.49 -8.69
N SER A 90 11.53 -18.28 -9.73
CA SER A 90 10.51 -19.15 -10.31
C SER A 90 10.29 -20.38 -9.43
N ASP A 91 10.04 -20.21 -8.13
CA ASP A 91 9.39 -21.30 -7.41
C ASP A 91 8.07 -21.56 -8.16
N ASP A 92 7.75 -22.82 -8.47
CA ASP A 92 6.62 -23.20 -9.33
C ASP A 92 5.27 -22.61 -8.85
N ASP A 93 5.19 -22.20 -7.57
CA ASP A 93 4.04 -21.57 -6.93
C ASP A 93 4.03 -20.01 -6.98
N GLY A 94 5.09 -19.39 -7.51
CA GLY A 94 5.25 -17.94 -7.61
C GLY A 94 5.38 -17.21 -6.27
N ASN A 95 5.97 -17.86 -5.27
CA ASN A 95 6.19 -17.33 -3.92
C ASN A 95 7.70 -17.14 -3.65
N ASP A 96 8.23 -16.00 -4.11
CA ASP A 96 9.63 -15.57 -3.90
C ASP A 96 9.77 -14.59 -2.71
N GLY A 97 8.71 -14.48 -1.90
CA GLY A 97 8.64 -13.59 -0.74
C GLY A 97 9.01 -14.26 0.59
N THR A 98 8.65 -13.60 1.69
CA THR A 98 8.86 -14.11 3.05
C THR A 98 7.71 -14.99 3.53
N MET A 99 6.55 -14.93 2.89
CA MET A 99 5.41 -15.77 3.23
C MET A 99 5.66 -17.23 2.90
N THR A 100 5.11 -18.11 3.71
CA THR A 100 5.08 -19.55 3.49
C THR A 100 3.64 -20.04 3.58
N ARG A 101 3.40 -21.33 3.31
CA ARG A 101 2.06 -21.92 3.43
C ARG A 101 1.49 -21.86 4.85
N THR A 102 2.32 -21.67 5.88
CA THR A 102 1.93 -21.72 7.29
C THR A 102 2.21 -20.42 8.05
N GLY A 103 2.74 -19.39 7.39
CA GLY A 103 3.07 -18.12 8.03
C GLY A 103 4.09 -17.31 7.24
N THR A 104 5.14 -16.86 7.92
CA THR A 104 6.22 -16.05 7.36
C THR A 104 7.56 -16.55 7.89
N ARG A 105 8.58 -16.63 7.04
CA ARG A 105 9.96 -16.84 7.49
C ARG A 105 10.55 -15.52 7.95
N CYS A 106 11.04 -15.45 9.19
CA CYS A 106 11.74 -14.27 9.68
C CYS A 106 13.05 -14.08 8.90
N LEU A 107 13.24 -12.93 8.25
CA LEU A 107 14.46 -12.65 7.49
C LEU A 107 15.69 -12.46 8.37
N LEU A 108 15.51 -11.98 9.61
CA LEU A 108 16.63 -11.73 10.53
C LEU A 108 17.15 -13.03 11.15
N SER A 109 16.25 -13.90 11.60
CA SER A 109 16.60 -15.09 12.38
C SER A 109 16.41 -16.43 11.65
N GLY A 110 15.73 -16.43 10.51
CA GLY A 110 15.28 -17.63 9.81
C GLY A 110 14.13 -18.39 10.47
N VAL A 111 13.73 -18.01 11.70
CA VAL A 111 12.70 -18.69 12.47
C VAL A 111 11.32 -18.51 11.82
N PRO A 112 10.49 -19.56 11.71
CA PRO A 112 9.12 -19.44 11.25
C PRO A 112 8.24 -18.63 12.20
N LEU A 113 7.49 -17.69 11.65
CA LEU A 113 6.44 -16.92 12.31
C LEU A 113 5.09 -17.47 11.81
N PRO A 114 4.44 -18.39 12.54
CA PRO A 114 3.19 -19.01 12.09
C PRO A 114 2.04 -17.99 12.05
N PHE A 115 1.01 -18.23 11.24
CA PHE A 115 -0.15 -17.32 11.15
C PHE A 115 -0.83 -17.03 12.48
N SER A 116 -0.85 -17.98 13.42
CA SER A 116 -1.37 -17.76 14.78
C SER A 116 -0.60 -16.66 15.51
N TYR A 117 0.73 -16.68 15.44
CA TYR A 117 1.59 -15.64 16.00
C TYR A 117 1.35 -14.30 15.29
N LEU A 118 1.32 -14.27 13.95
CA LEU A 118 1.09 -13.03 13.20
C LEU A 118 -0.25 -12.37 13.60
N ARG A 119 -1.31 -13.16 13.76
CA ARG A 119 -2.63 -12.70 14.22
C ARG A 119 -2.58 -12.13 15.63
N GLU A 120 -1.95 -12.83 16.57
CA GLU A 120 -1.75 -12.35 17.94
C GLU A 120 -1.01 -10.99 17.96
N GLN A 121 0.06 -10.86 17.17
CA GLN A 121 0.80 -9.61 17.04
C GLN A 121 -0.05 -8.48 16.45
N ALA A 122 -0.88 -8.78 15.45
CA ALA A 122 -1.77 -7.79 14.82
C ALA A 122 -2.86 -7.30 15.78
N VAL A 123 -3.56 -8.23 16.46
CA VAL A 123 -4.55 -7.91 17.50
C VAL A 123 -3.92 -7.10 18.64
N SER A 124 -2.66 -7.38 18.99
CA SER A 124 -1.88 -6.60 19.96
C SER A 124 -1.44 -5.21 19.46
N GLY A 125 -1.85 -4.77 18.26
CA GLY A 125 -1.45 -3.49 17.67
C GLY A 125 0.02 -3.42 17.22
N ARG A 126 0.73 -4.56 17.13
CA ARG A 126 2.16 -4.60 16.78
C ARG A 126 2.41 -4.78 15.28
N MET A 127 1.38 -5.04 14.48
CA MET A 127 1.47 -5.06 13.02
C MET A 127 1.82 -3.66 12.49
N GLY A 128 2.86 -3.59 11.67
CA GLY A 128 3.29 -2.38 10.98
C GLY A 128 3.11 -2.47 9.48
N LYS A 129 3.68 -1.47 8.79
CA LYS A 129 3.81 -1.44 7.34
C LYS A 129 5.11 -0.75 6.97
N LYS A 130 5.69 -1.12 5.82
CA LYS A 130 6.85 -0.46 5.23
C LYS A 130 6.65 -0.33 3.72
N MET A 131 7.00 0.82 3.15
CA MET A 131 6.87 1.04 1.71
C MET A 131 7.88 0.14 1.00
N MET A 132 7.42 -0.57 -0.02
CA MET A 132 8.20 -1.55 -0.78
C MET A 132 8.69 -0.98 -2.11
N ALA A 133 7.84 -0.23 -2.82
CA ALA A 133 8.20 0.40 -4.08
C ALA A 133 7.28 1.59 -4.40
N ILE A 134 7.80 2.50 -5.22
CA ILE A 134 7.05 3.60 -5.83
C ILE A 134 6.76 3.24 -7.29
N VAL A 135 5.50 3.32 -7.68
CA VAL A 135 5.06 3.03 -9.05
C VAL A 135 4.93 4.33 -9.83
N LEU A 136 5.71 4.45 -10.90
CA LEU A 136 5.81 5.64 -11.75
C LEU A 136 5.11 5.41 -13.09
N GLU A 137 4.52 6.48 -13.63
CA GLU A 137 3.94 6.52 -14.97
C GLU A 137 5.04 6.66 -16.04
N GLY A 138 5.36 5.58 -16.74
CA GLY A 138 6.31 5.59 -17.85
C GLY A 138 5.63 5.61 -19.23
N LYS A 139 6.37 6.05 -20.25
CA LYS A 139 5.88 6.14 -21.65
C LYS A 139 5.38 4.80 -22.22
N ARG A 140 5.95 3.67 -21.77
CA ARG A 140 5.65 2.31 -22.25
C ARG A 140 5.25 1.36 -21.12
N GLY A 141 4.50 1.88 -20.16
CA GLY A 141 4.02 1.17 -18.99
C GLY A 141 4.63 1.67 -17.68
N ARG A 142 4.48 0.90 -16.63
CA ARG A 142 4.93 1.28 -15.28
C ARG A 142 6.45 1.15 -15.16
N ILE A 143 7.05 2.14 -14.50
CA ILE A 143 8.43 2.12 -14.01
C ILE A 143 8.36 2.01 -12.48
N PHE A 144 9.38 1.42 -11.86
CA PHE A 144 9.42 1.26 -10.40
C PHE A 144 10.68 1.93 -9.85
N ALA A 145 10.55 2.57 -8.70
CA ALA A 145 11.66 3.18 -7.96
C ALA A 145 11.63 2.74 -6.49
N SER A 146 12.78 2.75 -5.83
CA SER A 146 12.85 2.42 -4.41
C SER A 146 12.17 3.49 -3.56
N PRO A 147 11.67 3.14 -2.36
CA PRO A 147 11.13 4.11 -1.41
C PRO A 147 12.11 5.25 -1.12
N THR A 148 11.62 6.50 -1.10
CA THR A 148 12.40 7.66 -0.63
C THR A 148 11.79 8.19 0.67
N HIS A 149 12.60 8.87 1.47
CA HIS A 149 12.11 9.53 2.69
C HIS A 149 10.99 10.52 2.39
N GLU A 150 11.14 11.34 1.35
CA GLU A 150 10.12 12.31 0.92
C GLU A 150 8.78 11.63 0.62
N HIS A 151 8.77 10.52 -0.11
CA HIS A 151 7.53 9.81 -0.44
C HIS A 151 6.94 9.09 0.78
N ILE A 152 7.76 8.60 1.70
CA ILE A 152 7.31 8.00 2.96
C ILE A 152 6.64 9.05 3.84
N GLU A 153 7.27 10.20 4.06
CA GLU A 153 6.69 11.30 4.85
C GLU A 153 5.44 11.84 4.17
N SER A 154 5.52 12.07 2.86
CA SER A 154 4.38 12.52 2.07
C SER A 154 3.23 11.53 2.05
N SER A 155 3.42 10.27 2.46
CA SER A 155 2.33 9.29 2.56
C SER A 155 1.47 9.46 3.80
N ARG A 156 2.01 10.09 4.84
CA ARG A 156 1.31 10.40 6.07
C ARG A 156 0.16 11.35 5.76
N VAL A 157 -0.94 11.18 6.48
CA VAL A 157 -2.10 12.04 6.36
C VAL A 157 -2.30 12.69 7.71
N GLU A 158 -2.27 14.02 7.71
CA GLU A 158 -2.52 14.83 8.88
C GLU A 158 -3.99 15.23 8.97
N GLY A 159 -4.42 15.52 10.19
CA GLY A 159 -5.78 15.98 10.49
C GLY A 159 -6.81 14.88 10.58
N GLU A 160 -8.01 15.28 10.99
CA GLU A 160 -9.14 14.37 11.17
C GLU A 160 -9.69 13.89 9.82
N ILE A 161 -10.00 12.59 9.74
CA ILE A 161 -10.62 11.97 8.57
C ILE A 161 -12.01 11.51 9.00
N LYS A 162 -13.05 12.06 8.37
CA LYS A 162 -14.42 11.56 8.54
C LYS A 162 -14.51 10.18 7.91
N LYS A 163 -14.46 9.14 8.74
CA LYS A 163 -14.38 7.73 8.33
C LYS A 163 -15.59 6.94 8.83
N PRO A 164 -16.02 5.89 8.12
CA PRO A 164 -17.09 5.01 8.61
C PRO A 164 -16.58 4.21 9.81
N THR A 165 -17.32 4.24 10.91
CA THR A 165 -17.03 3.49 12.15
C THR A 165 -17.94 2.28 12.32
N THR A 166 -18.58 1.83 11.22
CA THR A 166 -19.42 0.65 11.24
C THR A 166 -18.58 -0.60 11.43
N SER A 167 -19.01 -1.48 12.33
CA SER A 167 -18.37 -2.78 12.56
C SER A 167 -18.41 -3.65 11.32
N LEU A 168 -17.34 -4.42 11.12
CA LEU A 168 -17.34 -5.52 10.16
C LEU A 168 -18.21 -6.67 10.69
N PRO A 169 -18.77 -7.53 9.81
CA PRO A 169 -19.49 -8.71 10.25
C PRO A 169 -18.63 -9.62 11.13
N ASP A 170 -19.21 -10.28 12.14
CA ASP A 170 -18.47 -11.18 13.04
C ASP A 170 -17.78 -12.33 12.29
N SER A 171 -18.42 -12.82 11.22
CA SER A 171 -17.84 -13.80 10.32
C SER A 171 -18.41 -13.64 8.91
N ALA A 172 -17.54 -13.83 7.91
CA ALA A 172 -17.94 -13.93 6.51
C ALA A 172 -16.99 -14.90 5.80
N LEU A 173 -17.54 -15.73 4.90
CA LEU A 173 -16.75 -16.72 4.17
C LEU A 173 -15.67 -16.00 3.33
N GLY A 174 -14.40 -16.37 3.53
CA GLY A 174 -13.27 -15.76 2.83
C GLY A 174 -12.88 -14.35 3.32
N PHE A 175 -13.50 -13.85 4.39
CA PHE A 175 -13.23 -12.52 4.95
C PHE A 175 -12.89 -12.66 6.44
N SER A 176 -11.60 -12.83 6.73
CA SER A 176 -11.07 -13.17 8.07
C SER A 176 -10.06 -12.12 8.58
N VAL A 177 -10.29 -10.86 8.20
CA VAL A 177 -9.44 -9.71 8.57
C VAL A 177 -9.55 -9.35 10.07
N GLN A 178 -10.66 -9.72 10.71
CA GLN A 178 -10.91 -9.58 12.15
C GLN A 178 -9.88 -10.34 12.97
N GLY A 179 -9.38 -11.47 12.46
CA GLY A 179 -8.27 -12.21 13.08
C GLY A 179 -6.96 -11.42 13.15
N TYR A 180 -6.86 -10.29 12.46
CA TYR A 180 -5.74 -9.36 12.52
C TYR A 180 -6.09 -8.06 13.25
N GLY A 181 -7.20 -8.01 14.00
CA GLY A 181 -7.64 -6.84 14.75
C GLY A 181 -8.23 -5.71 13.90
N LEU A 182 -8.65 -6.02 12.66
CA LEU A 182 -9.40 -5.08 11.82
C LEU A 182 -10.89 -5.32 12.07
N GLU A 183 -11.54 -4.45 12.85
CA GLU A 183 -12.89 -4.66 13.37
C GLU A 183 -13.93 -3.70 12.76
N GLN A 184 -13.48 -2.58 12.20
CA GLN A 184 -14.33 -1.58 11.56
C GLN A 184 -14.01 -1.45 10.07
N HIS A 185 -15.00 -1.00 9.28
CA HIS A 185 -14.81 -0.78 7.85
C HIS A 185 -13.68 0.21 7.54
N CYS A 186 -13.43 1.20 8.40
CA CYS A 186 -12.32 2.11 8.22
C CYS A 186 -10.94 1.43 8.31
N ASP A 187 -10.81 0.31 9.03
CA ASP A 187 -9.53 -0.36 9.28
C ASP A 187 -9.00 -1.07 8.03
N LEU A 188 -9.84 -1.27 7.02
CA LEU A 188 -9.49 -1.89 5.74
C LEU A 188 -8.69 -0.95 4.81
N PHE A 189 -8.67 0.34 5.13
CA PHE A 189 -8.14 1.37 4.26
C PHE A 189 -6.99 2.10 4.93
N GLU A 190 -6.00 2.47 4.13
CA GLU A 190 -4.96 3.36 4.59
C GLU A 190 -5.51 4.79 4.80
N PRO A 191 -4.95 5.59 5.73
CA PRO A 191 -5.45 6.95 6.02
C PRO A 191 -5.63 7.83 4.78
N ARG A 192 -4.77 7.66 3.77
CA ARG A 192 -4.87 8.36 2.48
C ARG A 192 -6.05 7.92 1.64
N GLN A 193 -6.32 6.61 1.58
CA GLN A 193 -7.48 6.08 0.89
C GLN A 193 -8.77 6.57 1.56
N LEU A 194 -8.81 6.55 2.89
CA LEU A 194 -9.92 7.11 3.66
C LEU A 194 -10.11 8.60 3.38
N LYS A 195 -9.04 9.39 3.38
CA LYS A 195 -9.13 10.83 3.06
C LYS A 195 -9.67 11.07 1.66
N GLY A 196 -9.20 10.31 0.67
CA GLY A 196 -9.70 10.38 -0.71
C GLY A 196 -11.18 10.07 -0.83
N ILE A 197 -11.60 8.92 -0.29
CA ILE A 197 -13.00 8.47 -0.30
C ILE A 197 -13.89 9.45 0.47
N SER A 198 -13.47 9.87 1.66
CA SER A 198 -14.19 10.84 2.50
C SER A 198 -14.36 12.19 1.80
N THR A 199 -13.32 12.67 1.11
CA THR A 199 -13.38 13.91 0.34
C THR A 199 -14.35 13.79 -0.84
N LEU A 200 -14.29 12.68 -1.59
CA LEU A 200 -15.22 12.44 -2.70
C LEU A 200 -16.66 12.37 -2.19
N TYR A 201 -16.90 11.63 -1.11
CA TYR A 201 -18.22 11.48 -0.51
C TYR A 201 -18.77 12.84 -0.04
N SER A 202 -17.93 13.69 0.57
CA SER A 202 -18.33 15.04 0.98
C SER A 202 -18.78 15.95 -0.17
N LYS A 203 -18.41 15.62 -1.41
CA LYS A 203 -18.79 16.36 -2.61
C LYS A 203 -20.05 15.85 -3.30
N LEU A 204 -20.58 14.69 -2.90
CA LEU A 204 -21.81 14.16 -3.50
C LEU A 204 -23.01 15.07 -3.24
N ASP A 205 -23.11 15.68 -2.05
CA ASP A 205 -24.21 16.58 -1.72
C ASP A 205 -24.18 17.86 -2.57
N ASP A 206 -22.98 18.41 -2.81
CA ASP A 206 -22.78 19.58 -3.68
C ASP A 206 -23.20 19.25 -5.12
N VAL A 207 -22.75 18.11 -5.65
CA VAL A 207 -23.10 17.62 -7.00
C VAL A 207 -24.60 17.37 -7.11
N LYS A 208 -25.23 16.74 -6.10
CA LYS A 208 -26.68 16.50 -6.09
C LYS A 208 -27.46 17.81 -6.17
N LYS A 209 -27.07 18.84 -5.40
CA LYS A 209 -27.70 20.17 -5.43
C LYS A 209 -27.55 20.84 -6.80
N GLU A 210 -26.37 20.72 -7.41
CA GLU A 210 -26.11 21.30 -8.74
C GLU A 210 -26.95 20.62 -9.82
N ILE A 211 -27.04 19.28 -9.81
CA ILE A 211 -27.90 18.53 -10.73
C ILE A 211 -29.37 18.95 -10.56
N VAL A 212 -29.86 19.03 -9.32
CA VAL A 212 -31.25 19.45 -9.06
C VAL A 212 -31.49 20.85 -9.61
N ARG A 213 -30.61 21.81 -9.30
CA ARG A 213 -30.71 23.19 -9.80
C ARG A 213 -30.75 23.24 -11.33
N GLU A 214 -29.82 22.57 -12.02
CA GLU A 214 -29.78 22.53 -13.49
C GLU A 214 -31.09 21.94 -14.06
N MET A 215 -31.57 20.83 -13.49
CA MET A 215 -32.76 20.17 -13.98
C MET A 215 -34.03 21.00 -13.76
N THR A 216 -34.18 21.67 -12.60
CA THR A 216 -35.39 22.44 -12.29
C THR A 216 -35.37 23.83 -12.92
N GLU A 217 -34.25 24.56 -12.83
CA GLU A 217 -34.18 25.98 -13.22
C GLU A 217 -33.89 26.14 -14.71
N GLU A 218 -32.97 25.35 -15.27
CA GLU A 218 -32.56 25.51 -16.67
C GLU A 218 -33.40 24.66 -17.63
N ARG A 219 -33.78 23.45 -17.20
CA ARG A 219 -34.51 22.49 -18.05
C ARG A 219 -36.00 22.38 -17.74
N GLY A 220 -36.46 22.98 -16.64
CA GLY A 220 -37.88 22.98 -16.24
C GLY A 220 -38.44 21.60 -15.88
N TRP A 221 -37.58 20.64 -15.49
CA TRP A 221 -38.05 19.33 -15.04
C TRP A 221 -38.71 19.46 -13.66
N PRO A 222 -39.91 18.87 -13.46
CA PRO A 222 -40.54 18.86 -12.14
C PRO A 222 -39.72 17.98 -11.19
N MET A 223 -39.55 18.44 -9.94
CA MET A 223 -39.05 17.58 -8.86
C MET A 223 -40.09 16.48 -8.62
N GLY A 224 -39.68 15.22 -8.77
CA GLY A 224 -40.48 14.10 -8.28
C GLY A 224 -40.53 14.11 -6.76
N ASP A 225 -41.48 13.36 -6.20
CA ASP A 225 -41.56 13.18 -4.74
C ASP A 225 -40.23 12.68 -4.20
N GLU A 226 -39.85 13.19 -3.02
CA GLU A 226 -38.68 12.67 -2.30
C GLU A 226 -38.84 11.17 -2.15
N TYR A 227 -37.83 10.40 -2.58
CA TYR A 227 -37.77 8.98 -2.26
C TYR A 227 -37.78 8.85 -0.74
N SER A 228 -38.94 8.49 -0.19
CA SER A 228 -39.10 8.18 1.22
C SER A 228 -38.11 7.09 1.59
N GLU A 229 -37.28 7.41 2.58
CA GLU A 229 -36.11 6.68 3.06
C GLU A 229 -36.28 5.15 3.09
N GLY A 230 -35.22 4.46 2.66
CA GLY A 230 -34.96 3.05 2.94
C GLY A 230 -33.61 2.90 3.62
#